data_AF-A0A497J3M8-F1
#
_entry.id   AF-A0A497J3M8-F1
#
_cell.length_a   1.000
_cell.length_b   1.000
_cell.length_c   1.000
_cell.angle_alpha   90.00
_cell.angle_beta   90.00
_cell.angle_gamma   90.00
#
_symmetry.space_group_name_H-M   'P 1'
#
loop_
_entity.id
_entity.type
_entity.pdbx_description
1 polymer ?
#
loop_
_entity_poly.entity_id
_entity_poly.type
_entity_poly.pdbx_seq_one_letter_code
_entity_poly.pdbx_strand_id
1 'polypeptide(L)'
;MELYGVRAVQLDLDLIYDPNQVEFRRRVDLVLDRLILIGANLVLLQVFQDPDGDGSANGVYFKTDLAPSLDAFGTFLEEARERNIKVFAWMTTLACSWVLEEHPNWEILSFDPDSGSYVTGKYWYRRASPFCDDFVTYLRALYADLASYPLDGILLQDDLYLGEWEDFSEWARSAFRKEYGFELTPLLLKMGDWREKWINWKVERLMYIARILEETVKEK
;
A
#
# COMPACT_ATOMS: atom_id res chain seq x y z
N MET A 1 15.49 -14.39 -12.70
CA MET A 1 14.20 -15.08 -12.59
C MET A 1 13.61 -15.11 -14.00
N GLU A 2 13.72 -16.24 -14.71
CA GLU A 2 13.11 -16.36 -16.04
C GLU A 2 11.58 -16.46 -15.86
N LEU A 3 10.83 -15.50 -16.43
CA LEU A 3 9.37 -15.38 -16.28
C LEU A 3 8.55 -16.32 -17.19
N TYR A 4 9.20 -17.26 -17.89
CA TYR A 4 8.47 -18.32 -18.58
C TYR A 4 7.89 -19.28 -17.52
N GLY A 5 6.58 -19.19 -17.27
CA GLY A 5 5.85 -20.12 -16.41
C GLY A 5 5.18 -19.55 -15.17
N VAL A 6 5.13 -18.22 -14.97
CA VAL A 6 4.32 -17.64 -13.87
C VAL A 6 2.84 -17.69 -14.22
N ARG A 7 2.04 -18.29 -13.32
CA ARG A 7 0.57 -18.31 -13.35
C ARG A 7 0.11 -17.81 -11.99
N ALA A 8 -0.13 -16.51 -11.93
CA ALA A 8 -0.46 -15.81 -10.69
C ALA A 8 -1.98 -15.69 -10.52
N VAL A 9 -2.43 -15.77 -9.26
CA VAL A 9 -3.80 -15.42 -8.87
C VAL A 9 -3.74 -14.42 -7.73
N GLN A 10 -4.47 -13.33 -7.88
CA GLN A 10 -4.70 -12.37 -6.80
C GLN A 10 -5.86 -12.86 -5.94
N LEU A 11 -5.67 -12.82 -4.62
CA LEU A 11 -6.56 -13.50 -3.69
C LEU A 11 -6.77 -12.66 -2.43
N ASP A 12 -8.03 -12.48 -2.07
CA ASP A 12 -8.43 -11.64 -0.94
C ASP A 12 -8.53 -12.48 0.34
N LEU A 13 -7.78 -12.09 1.38
CA LEU A 13 -7.93 -12.73 2.69
C LEU A 13 -9.27 -12.35 3.33
N ASP A 14 -9.87 -11.21 2.98
CA ASP A 14 -11.22 -10.82 3.43
C ASP A 14 -12.27 -11.91 3.10
N LEU A 15 -12.11 -12.61 1.97
CA LEU A 15 -13.05 -13.65 1.53
C LEU A 15 -12.77 -15.05 2.12
N ILE A 16 -11.58 -15.25 2.70
CA ILE A 16 -11.12 -16.55 3.20
C ILE A 16 -11.16 -16.58 4.72
N TYR A 17 -10.80 -15.47 5.36
CA TYR A 17 -10.66 -15.35 6.79
C TYR A 17 -11.92 -15.84 7.53
N ASP A 18 -11.69 -16.56 8.62
CA ASP A 18 -12.72 -16.96 9.57
C ASP A 18 -12.14 -16.87 10.99
N PRO A 19 -12.84 -16.26 11.96
CA PRO A 19 -12.39 -16.22 13.34
C PRO A 19 -12.17 -17.62 13.95
N ASN A 20 -12.87 -18.64 13.46
CA ASN A 20 -12.62 -20.03 13.81
C ASN A 20 -11.44 -20.57 13.00
N GLN A 21 -10.29 -20.75 13.66
CA GLN A 21 -9.05 -21.23 13.07
C GLN A 21 -9.18 -22.58 12.32
N VAL A 22 -10.07 -23.46 12.77
CA VAL A 22 -10.32 -24.74 12.08
C VAL A 22 -11.02 -24.50 10.74
N GLU A 23 -12.00 -23.61 10.72
CA GLU A 23 -12.71 -23.25 9.49
C GLU A 23 -11.82 -22.44 8.55
N PHE A 24 -11.00 -21.53 9.08
CA PHE A 24 -10.04 -20.78 8.29
C PHE A 24 -9.04 -21.70 7.57
N ARG A 25 -8.38 -22.62 8.30
CA ARG A 25 -7.48 -23.61 7.69
C ARG A 25 -8.18 -24.43 6.60
N ARG A 26 -9.40 -24.91 6.87
CA ARG A 26 -10.20 -25.63 5.88
C ARG A 26 -10.48 -24.81 4.61
N ARG A 27 -10.73 -23.51 4.74
CA ARG A 27 -10.95 -22.62 3.57
C ARG A 27 -9.64 -22.37 2.81
N VAL A 28 -8.54 -22.17 3.52
CA VAL A 28 -7.20 -22.04 2.94
C VAL A 28 -6.85 -23.27 2.12
N ASP A 29 -7.01 -24.47 2.69
CA ASP A 29 -6.78 -25.75 1.99
C ASP A 29 -7.58 -25.84 0.69
N LEU A 30 -8.89 -25.58 0.77
CA LEU A 30 -9.78 -25.66 -0.39
C LEU A 30 -9.40 -24.68 -1.50
N VAL A 31 -9.00 -23.46 -1.15
CA VAL A 31 -8.59 -22.46 -2.13
C VAL A 31 -7.25 -22.85 -2.76
N LEU A 32 -6.25 -23.24 -1.96
CA LEU A 32 -4.94 -23.64 -2.47
C LEU A 32 -5.03 -24.88 -3.38
N ASP A 33 -5.84 -25.88 -3.02
CA ASP A 33 -6.05 -27.06 -3.86
C ASP A 33 -6.67 -26.69 -5.22
N ARG A 34 -7.61 -25.73 -5.25
CA ARG A 34 -8.17 -25.20 -6.52
C ARG A 34 -7.12 -24.48 -7.35
N LEU A 35 -6.22 -23.72 -6.70
CA LEU A 35 -5.13 -23.03 -7.38
C LEU A 35 -4.16 -24.02 -8.05
N ILE A 36 -3.83 -25.12 -7.37
CA ILE A 36 -3.03 -26.21 -7.95
C ILE A 36 -3.74 -26.82 -9.17
N LEU A 37 -5.05 -27.08 -9.08
CA LEU A 37 -5.83 -27.69 -10.17
C LEU A 37 -5.81 -26.84 -11.45
N ILE A 38 -5.79 -25.51 -11.34
CA ILE A 38 -5.68 -24.60 -12.49
C ILE A 38 -4.22 -24.32 -12.88
N GLY A 39 -3.25 -24.94 -12.18
CA GLY A 39 -1.83 -24.82 -12.43
C GLY A 39 -1.19 -23.54 -11.88
N ALA A 40 -1.87 -22.75 -11.06
CA ALA A 40 -1.29 -21.55 -10.46
C ALA A 40 -0.07 -21.90 -9.60
N ASN A 41 0.94 -21.04 -9.61
CA ASN A 41 2.18 -21.24 -8.87
C ASN A 41 2.65 -20.00 -8.10
N LEU A 42 1.88 -18.92 -8.18
CA LEU A 42 2.09 -17.68 -7.43
C LEU A 42 0.72 -17.16 -6.95
N VAL A 43 0.65 -16.78 -5.69
CA VAL A 43 -0.49 -16.04 -5.12
C VAL A 43 -0.03 -14.64 -4.77
N LEU A 44 -0.78 -13.64 -5.24
CA LEU A 44 -0.68 -12.25 -4.81
C LEU A 44 -1.74 -12.09 -3.70
N LEU A 45 -1.35 -12.33 -2.46
CA LEU A 45 -2.28 -12.47 -1.33
C LEU A 45 -2.50 -11.12 -0.67
N GLN A 46 -3.74 -10.63 -0.63
CA GLN A 46 -4.12 -9.46 0.14
C GLN A 46 -3.77 -9.69 1.63
N VAL A 47 -2.97 -8.81 2.23
CA VAL A 47 -2.61 -8.87 3.66
C VAL A 47 -3.11 -7.68 4.46
N PHE A 48 -4.03 -6.91 3.88
CA PHE A 48 -4.76 -5.81 4.51
C PHE A 48 -6.27 -6.10 4.51
N GLN A 49 -7.02 -5.42 5.38
CA GLN A 49 -8.46 -5.60 5.56
C GLN A 49 -9.21 -4.50 4.79
N ASP A 50 -10.00 -4.85 3.77
CA ASP A 50 -10.89 -3.96 3.02
C ASP A 50 -12.23 -4.67 2.70
N PRO A 51 -12.97 -5.11 3.73
CA PRO A 51 -14.16 -5.96 3.54
C PRO A 51 -15.34 -5.24 2.88
N ASP A 52 -15.39 -3.90 2.95
CA ASP A 52 -16.39 -3.07 2.27
C ASP A 52 -15.95 -2.60 0.87
N GLY A 53 -14.67 -2.80 0.52
CA GLY A 53 -14.14 -2.56 -0.81
C GLY A 53 -14.13 -1.08 -1.17
N ASP A 54 -13.98 -0.19 -0.19
CA ASP A 54 -13.95 1.26 -0.41
C ASP A 54 -12.54 1.76 -0.79
N GLY A 55 -11.57 0.84 -0.82
CA GLY A 55 -10.17 1.10 -1.13
C GLY A 55 -9.35 1.56 0.09
N SER A 56 -9.96 1.78 1.24
CA SER A 56 -9.29 2.28 2.44
C SER A 56 -9.12 1.13 3.42
N ALA A 57 -7.89 0.62 3.51
CA ALA A 57 -7.62 -0.51 4.38
C ALA A 57 -7.84 -0.13 5.86
N ASN A 58 -8.59 -0.97 6.59
CA ASN A 58 -8.99 -0.77 7.99
C ASN A 58 -8.10 -1.52 8.99
N GLY A 59 -7.19 -2.35 8.50
CA GLY A 59 -6.25 -3.12 9.31
C GLY A 59 -5.43 -4.08 8.45
N VAL A 60 -4.78 -5.03 9.11
CA VAL A 60 -3.90 -6.01 8.47
C VAL A 60 -4.14 -7.44 8.93
N TYR A 61 -3.68 -8.40 8.15
CA TYR A 61 -3.79 -9.84 8.42
C TYR A 61 -2.52 -10.49 8.97
N PHE A 62 -1.49 -9.70 9.24
CA PHE A 62 -0.23 -10.17 9.83
C PHE A 62 -0.02 -9.53 11.20
N LYS A 63 0.75 -10.19 12.04
CA LYS A 63 1.00 -9.74 13.41
C LYS A 63 1.81 -8.45 13.42
N THR A 64 1.24 -7.40 14.01
CA THR A 64 1.89 -6.12 14.29
C THR A 64 1.15 -5.41 15.43
N ASP A 65 1.86 -4.54 16.15
CA ASP A 65 1.26 -3.63 17.14
C ASP A 65 0.97 -2.25 16.52
N LEU A 66 1.26 -2.04 15.23
CA LEU A 66 1.15 -0.77 14.54
C LEU A 66 -0.22 -0.53 13.87
N ALA A 67 -1.07 -1.55 13.78
CA ALA A 67 -2.36 -1.51 13.09
C ALA A 67 -3.36 -2.48 13.75
N PRO A 68 -4.68 -2.29 13.56
CA PRO A 68 -5.66 -3.33 13.84
C PRO A 68 -5.28 -4.62 13.10
N SER A 69 -4.97 -5.69 13.84
CA SER A 69 -4.33 -6.88 13.30
C SER A 69 -5.15 -8.14 13.56
N LEU A 70 -5.37 -8.93 12.51
CA LEU A 70 -5.94 -10.28 12.56
C LEU A 70 -4.88 -11.29 12.11
N ASP A 71 -4.17 -11.91 13.05
CA ASP A 71 -3.04 -12.83 12.79
C ASP A 71 -3.46 -14.09 12.00
N ALA A 72 -3.51 -13.98 10.67
CA ALA A 72 -4.03 -14.98 9.74
C ALA A 72 -3.05 -15.30 8.60
N PHE A 73 -2.19 -14.34 8.24
CA PHE A 73 -1.24 -14.43 7.14
C PHE A 73 -0.28 -15.62 7.29
N GLY A 74 0.23 -15.85 8.51
CA GLY A 74 1.16 -16.95 8.79
C GLY A 74 0.58 -18.33 8.44
N THR A 75 -0.67 -18.58 8.81
CA THR A 75 -1.37 -19.83 8.50
C THR A 75 -1.49 -20.04 6.99
N PHE A 76 -1.87 -19.00 6.22
CA PHE A 76 -1.94 -19.12 4.77
C PHE A 76 -0.56 -19.42 4.16
N LEU A 77 0.47 -18.71 4.62
CA LEU A 77 1.83 -18.83 4.11
C LEU A 77 2.42 -20.24 4.33
N GLU A 78 2.15 -20.85 5.48
CA GLU A 78 2.53 -22.23 5.79
C GLU A 78 1.91 -23.21 4.78
N GLU A 79 0.59 -23.18 4.64
CA GLU A 79 -0.16 -24.11 3.77
C GLU A 79 0.21 -23.95 2.28
N ALA A 80 0.47 -22.72 1.84
CA ALA A 80 0.90 -22.42 0.47
C ALA A 80 2.29 -22.99 0.18
N ARG A 81 3.23 -22.87 1.14
CA ARG A 81 4.60 -23.40 1.01
C ARG A 81 4.61 -24.92 0.88
N GLU A 82 3.80 -25.62 1.67
CA GLU A 82 3.69 -27.10 1.57
C GLU A 82 3.25 -27.56 0.18
N ARG A 83 2.51 -26.71 -0.53
CA ARG A 83 2.00 -26.93 -1.88
C ARG A 83 2.90 -26.38 -2.99
N ASN A 84 4.10 -25.88 -2.66
CA ASN A 84 5.03 -25.22 -3.58
C ASN A 84 4.42 -24.03 -4.33
N ILE A 85 3.46 -23.34 -3.71
CA ILE A 85 2.90 -22.09 -4.22
C ILE A 85 3.70 -20.94 -3.61
N LYS A 86 4.23 -20.06 -4.45
CA LYS A 86 4.88 -18.84 -4.00
C LYS A 86 3.84 -17.84 -3.52
N VAL A 87 4.18 -17.04 -2.52
CA VAL A 87 3.29 -16.00 -1.99
C VAL A 87 3.97 -14.65 -2.04
N PHE A 88 3.36 -13.73 -2.77
CA PHE A 88 3.68 -12.31 -2.68
C PHE A 88 2.63 -11.66 -1.80
N ALA A 89 3.05 -10.97 -0.74
CA ALA A 89 2.15 -10.20 0.10
C ALA A 89 1.72 -8.94 -0.64
N TRP A 90 0.44 -8.85 -0.99
CA TRP A 90 -0.19 -7.66 -1.56
C TRP A 90 -0.65 -6.75 -0.43
N MET A 91 0.01 -5.60 -0.30
CA MET A 91 -0.10 -4.73 0.87
C MET A 91 -0.47 -3.29 0.46
N THR A 92 -1.34 -2.64 1.23
CA THR A 92 -1.63 -1.20 1.11
C THR A 92 -0.36 -0.37 1.32
N THR A 93 -0.27 0.82 0.71
CA THR A 93 0.93 1.66 0.78
C THR A 93 0.66 3.03 1.39
N LEU A 94 -0.28 3.78 0.82
CA LEU A 94 -0.66 5.12 1.26
C LEU A 94 -2.06 5.13 1.89
N ALA A 95 -2.93 4.19 1.56
CA ALA A 95 -4.33 4.11 1.96
C ALA A 95 -4.52 3.26 3.23
N CYS A 96 -3.95 3.75 4.34
CA CYS A 96 -4.11 3.16 5.67
C CYS A 96 -5.12 4.01 6.47
N SER A 97 -6.39 3.61 6.50
CA SER A 97 -7.46 4.42 7.12
C SER A 97 -7.21 4.61 8.63
N TRP A 98 -6.77 3.55 9.32
CA TRP A 98 -6.45 3.57 10.75
C TRP A 98 -5.40 4.62 11.10
N VAL A 99 -4.42 4.85 10.22
CA VAL A 99 -3.40 5.90 10.41
C VAL A 99 -4.04 7.29 10.30
N LEU A 100 -4.93 7.48 9.32
CA LEU A 100 -5.57 8.78 9.09
C LEU A 100 -6.72 9.09 10.07
N GLU A 101 -7.18 8.10 10.83
CA GLU A 101 -8.04 8.31 11.98
C GLU A 101 -7.25 8.87 13.16
N GLU A 102 -6.05 8.35 13.42
CA GLU A 102 -5.15 8.84 14.48
C GLU A 102 -4.44 10.15 14.10
N HIS A 103 -4.09 10.30 12.82
CA HIS A 103 -3.34 11.42 12.26
C HIS A 103 -4.03 12.04 11.05
N PRO A 104 -5.20 12.68 11.22
CA PRO A 104 -5.95 13.26 10.10
C PRO A 104 -5.19 14.35 9.34
N ASN A 105 -4.22 15.02 9.97
CA ASN A 105 -3.39 16.02 9.32
C ASN A 105 -2.32 15.42 8.39
N TRP A 106 -2.15 14.09 8.35
CA TRP A 106 -1.29 13.43 7.38
C TRP A 106 -1.98 13.19 6.04
N GLU A 107 -3.28 13.41 5.93
CA GLU A 107 -4.05 13.18 4.70
C GLU A 107 -3.59 14.09 3.56
N ILE A 108 -3.60 13.55 2.33
CA ILE A 108 -3.35 14.33 1.11
C ILE A 108 -4.39 15.43 0.94
N LEU A 109 -3.95 16.59 0.46
CA LEU A 109 -4.82 17.69 0.09
C LEU A 109 -4.82 17.88 -1.44
N SER A 110 -5.98 17.72 -2.06
CA SER A 110 -6.20 17.99 -3.47
C SER A 110 -6.52 19.47 -3.69
N PHE A 111 -5.98 20.07 -4.76
CA PHE A 111 -6.57 21.30 -5.32
C PHE A 111 -7.62 20.94 -6.37
N ASP A 112 -8.77 21.58 -6.33
CA ASP A 112 -9.80 21.43 -7.33
C ASP A 112 -9.86 22.67 -8.25
N PRO A 113 -9.40 22.56 -9.52
CA PRO A 113 -9.39 23.69 -10.44
C PRO A 113 -10.77 24.25 -10.77
N ASP A 114 -11.82 23.42 -10.73
CA ASP A 114 -13.17 23.81 -11.10
C ASP A 114 -13.80 24.71 -10.03
N SER A 115 -13.67 24.32 -8.76
CA SER A 115 -14.15 25.12 -7.63
C SER A 115 -13.13 26.14 -7.09
N GLY A 116 -11.86 26.04 -7.50
CA GLY A 116 -10.76 26.85 -6.97
C GLY A 116 -10.43 26.57 -5.50
N SER A 117 -10.92 25.45 -4.94
CA SER A 117 -10.83 25.11 -3.52
C SER A 117 -9.88 23.95 -3.26
N TYR A 118 -9.41 23.80 -2.03
CA TYR A 118 -8.69 22.61 -1.59
C TYR A 118 -9.67 21.64 -0.91
N VAL A 119 -9.55 20.35 -1.24
CA VAL A 119 -10.46 19.30 -0.76
C VAL A 119 -9.67 18.04 -0.40
N THR A 120 -10.20 17.23 0.51
CA THR A 120 -9.76 15.85 0.77
C THR A 120 -10.69 14.87 0.07
N GLY A 121 -10.33 13.59 -0.02
CA GLY A 121 -11.20 12.54 -0.58
C GLY A 121 -11.61 12.73 -2.05
N LYS A 122 -10.81 13.46 -2.86
CA LYS A 122 -11.13 13.72 -4.28
C LYS A 122 -11.04 12.46 -5.15
N TYR A 123 -10.14 11.55 -4.81
CA TYR A 123 -9.87 10.31 -5.53
C TYR A 123 -10.33 9.10 -4.72
N TRP A 124 -10.40 7.95 -5.37
CA TRP A 124 -10.90 6.69 -4.79
C TRP A 124 -10.27 6.36 -3.43
N TYR A 125 -8.94 6.41 -3.36
CA TYR A 125 -8.18 6.04 -2.17
C TYR A 125 -8.01 7.23 -1.21
N ARG A 126 -8.40 7.05 0.06
CA ARG A 126 -8.07 7.98 1.16
C ARG A 126 -6.64 7.74 1.62
N ARG A 127 -5.72 8.61 1.18
CA ARG A 127 -4.26 8.39 1.25
C ARG A 127 -3.56 9.38 2.16
N ALA A 128 -2.58 8.88 2.91
CA ALA A 128 -1.61 9.70 3.61
C ALA A 128 -0.61 10.34 2.64
N SER A 129 -0.14 11.52 2.99
CA SER A 129 0.83 12.27 2.20
C SER A 129 2.15 11.50 2.16
N PRO A 130 2.66 11.14 0.96
CA PRO A 130 3.97 10.54 0.85
C PRO A 130 5.08 11.51 1.30
N PHE A 131 4.79 12.80 1.46
CA PHE A 131 5.74 13.82 1.91
C PHE A 131 5.78 13.98 3.45
N CYS A 132 4.91 13.29 4.18
CA CYS A 132 5.01 13.21 5.64
C CYS A 132 6.08 12.17 6.02
N ASP A 133 7.24 12.63 6.50
CA ASP A 133 8.35 11.74 6.83
C ASP A 133 8.05 10.81 8.03
N ASP A 134 7.19 11.24 8.96
CA ASP A 134 6.70 10.41 10.06
C ASP A 134 5.84 9.26 9.54
N PHE A 135 4.92 9.54 8.60
CA PHE A 135 4.15 8.50 7.92
C PHE A 135 5.04 7.52 7.17
N VAL A 136 6.05 8.01 6.43
CA VAL A 136 6.99 7.14 5.70
C VAL A 136 7.80 6.26 6.67
N THR A 137 8.18 6.79 7.83
CA THR A 137 8.87 6.04 8.87
C THR A 137 7.96 4.96 9.48
N TYR A 138 6.70 5.30 9.76
CA TYR A 138 5.67 4.36 10.19
C TYR A 138 5.47 3.24 9.18
N LEU A 139 5.31 3.59 7.90
CA LEU A 139 5.07 2.64 6.81
C LEU A 139 6.23 1.64 6.69
N ARG A 140 7.47 2.13 6.81
CA ARG A 140 8.66 1.28 6.82
C ARG A 140 8.65 0.27 7.98
N ALA A 141 8.24 0.70 9.18
CA ALA A 141 8.15 -0.19 10.33
C ALA A 141 7.06 -1.26 10.14
N LEU A 142 5.90 -0.88 9.59
CA LEU A 142 4.82 -1.81 9.26
C LEU A 142 5.27 -2.87 8.24
N TYR A 143 5.98 -2.45 7.19
CA TYR A 143 6.55 -3.38 6.21
C TYR A 143 7.68 -4.25 6.79
N ALA A 144 8.41 -3.77 7.79
CA ALA A 144 9.41 -4.57 8.49
C ALA A 144 8.77 -5.70 9.32
N ASP A 145 7.62 -5.45 9.94
CA ASP A 145 6.83 -6.49 10.63
C ASP A 145 6.30 -7.52 9.63
N LEU A 146 5.79 -7.08 8.47
CA LEU A 146 5.39 -7.98 7.39
C LEU A 146 6.58 -8.82 6.86
N ALA A 147 7.74 -8.18 6.68
CA ALA A 147 8.97 -8.84 6.23
C ALA A 147 9.58 -9.82 7.25
N SER A 148 9.06 -9.87 8.49
CA SER A 148 9.45 -10.91 9.44
C SER A 148 8.95 -12.31 9.04
N TYR A 149 7.97 -12.37 8.14
CA TYR A 149 7.46 -13.61 7.58
C TYR A 149 8.32 -14.07 6.38
N PRO A 150 8.51 -15.39 6.19
CA PRO A 150 9.28 -15.95 5.07
C PRO A 150 8.53 -15.87 3.72
N LEU A 151 8.31 -14.68 3.20
CA LEU A 151 7.57 -14.39 1.96
C LEU A 151 8.47 -14.44 0.70
N ASP A 152 7.88 -14.75 -0.47
CA ASP A 152 8.61 -14.80 -1.75
C ASP A 152 8.74 -13.43 -2.42
N GLY A 153 7.94 -12.45 -2.01
CA GLY A 153 7.95 -11.09 -2.53
C GLY A 153 6.81 -10.24 -2.00
N ILE A 154 6.76 -8.99 -2.45
CA ILE A 154 5.69 -8.04 -2.11
C ILE A 154 5.10 -7.46 -3.39
N LEU A 155 3.78 -7.27 -3.37
CA LEU A 155 3.06 -6.46 -4.33
C LEU A 155 2.58 -5.18 -3.62
N LEU A 156 3.13 -4.04 -4.04
CA LEU A 156 2.62 -2.75 -3.59
C LEU A 156 1.25 -2.51 -4.22
N GLN A 157 0.29 -2.09 -3.40
CA GLN A 157 -1.03 -1.71 -3.88
C GLN A 157 -0.95 -0.53 -4.86
N ASP A 158 -1.93 -0.42 -5.74
CA ASP A 158 -2.04 0.64 -6.73
C ASP A 158 -2.45 2.01 -6.13
N ASP A 159 -2.51 2.12 -4.80
CA ASP A 159 -2.72 3.34 -4.04
C ASP A 159 -1.48 4.23 -3.95
N LEU A 160 -0.30 3.72 -4.34
CA LEU A 160 0.97 4.45 -4.45
C LEU A 160 1.00 5.36 -5.68
N TYR A 161 0.10 6.34 -5.72
CA TYR A 161 0.07 7.40 -6.73
C TYR A 161 -0.31 8.74 -6.11
N LEU A 162 -0.11 9.81 -6.88
CA LEU A 162 -0.62 11.14 -6.59
C LEU A 162 -1.45 11.63 -7.77
N GLY A 163 -2.64 12.15 -7.50
CA GLY A 163 -3.52 12.72 -8.50
C GLY A 163 -2.92 13.93 -9.22
N GLU A 164 -3.62 14.36 -10.27
CA GLU A 164 -3.18 15.47 -11.11
C GLU A 164 -2.94 16.75 -10.30
N TRP A 165 -3.80 17.01 -9.31
CA TRP A 165 -3.73 18.18 -8.44
C TRP A 165 -3.48 17.80 -6.97
N GLU A 166 -2.69 16.74 -6.77
CA GLU A 166 -2.16 16.32 -5.47
C GLU A 166 -0.64 16.26 -5.52
N ASP A 167 0.07 16.49 -4.43
CA ASP A 167 -0.40 16.79 -3.07
C ASP A 167 -0.11 18.27 -2.71
N PHE A 168 -1.06 18.94 -2.07
CA PHE A 168 -0.95 20.30 -1.53
C PHE A 168 -1.06 20.37 0.00
N SER A 169 -0.91 19.24 0.70
CA SER A 169 -0.86 19.19 2.17
C SER A 169 0.27 20.06 2.72
N GLU A 170 0.25 20.33 4.03
CA GLU A 170 1.34 21.08 4.67
C GLU A 170 2.69 20.38 4.50
N TRP A 171 2.70 19.05 4.48
CA TRP A 171 3.88 18.21 4.27
C TRP A 171 4.47 18.41 2.87
N ALA A 172 3.63 18.30 1.83
CA ALA A 172 4.05 18.52 0.45
C ALA A 172 4.52 19.96 0.23
N ARG A 173 3.81 20.96 0.77
CA ARG A 173 4.22 22.38 0.65
C ARG A 173 5.54 22.65 1.34
N SER A 174 5.75 22.10 2.54
CA SER A 174 6.99 22.24 3.30
C SER A 174 8.17 21.58 2.57
N ALA A 175 7.99 20.34 2.11
CA ALA A 175 9.00 19.61 1.35
C ALA A 175 9.35 20.32 0.03
N PHE A 176 8.35 20.81 -0.70
CA PHE A 176 8.56 21.56 -1.94
C PHE A 176 9.31 22.87 -1.69
N ARG A 177 8.95 23.62 -0.65
CA ARG A 177 9.65 24.86 -0.26
C ARG A 177 11.10 24.58 0.11
N LYS A 178 11.36 23.49 0.85
CA LYS A 178 12.72 23.09 1.23
C LYS A 178 13.58 22.77 0.01
N GLU A 179 13.02 22.08 -0.98
CA GLU A 179 13.72 21.66 -2.19
C GLU A 179 13.97 22.83 -3.16
N TYR A 180 12.94 23.63 -3.43
CA TYR A 180 12.97 24.63 -4.51
C TYR A 180 13.05 26.09 -4.04
N GLY A 181 12.82 26.37 -2.76
CA GLY A 181 12.78 27.73 -2.21
C GLY A 181 11.51 28.52 -2.55
N PHE A 182 10.48 27.87 -3.11
CA PHE A 182 9.22 28.51 -3.50
C PHE A 182 8.00 27.88 -2.81
N GLU A 183 6.93 28.67 -2.68
CA GLU A 183 5.64 28.17 -2.21
C GLU A 183 4.96 27.31 -3.27
N LEU A 184 4.60 26.08 -2.93
CA LEU A 184 3.78 25.24 -3.80
C LEU A 184 2.35 25.79 -3.86
N THR A 185 2.00 26.40 -4.99
CA THR A 185 0.65 26.95 -5.23
C THR A 185 0.16 26.56 -6.63
N PRO A 186 -1.16 26.45 -6.85
CA PRO A 186 -1.71 26.23 -8.19
C PRO A 186 -1.30 27.30 -9.20
N LEU A 187 -1.08 28.54 -8.75
CA LEU A 187 -0.59 29.63 -9.59
C LEU A 187 0.84 29.38 -10.05
N LEU A 188 1.75 28.99 -9.14
CA LEU A 188 3.13 28.67 -9.49
C LEU A 188 3.17 27.56 -10.56
N LEU A 189 2.35 26.52 -10.40
CA LEU A 189 2.30 25.40 -11.34
C LEU A 189 1.77 25.78 -12.73
N LYS A 190 1.16 26.96 -12.90
CA LYS A 190 0.75 27.48 -14.22
C LYS A 190 1.84 28.33 -14.89
N MET A 191 2.98 28.54 -14.22
CA MET A 191 4.06 29.39 -14.70
C MET A 191 5.24 28.55 -15.19
N GLY A 192 5.77 28.88 -16.38
CA GLY A 192 7.00 28.28 -16.91
C GLY A 192 6.96 26.75 -16.94
N ASP A 193 8.04 26.13 -16.46
CA ASP A 193 8.24 24.68 -16.40
C ASP A 193 7.89 24.07 -15.02
N TRP A 194 7.29 24.85 -14.11
CA TRP A 194 7.03 24.41 -12.73
C TRP A 194 6.10 23.21 -12.65
N ARG A 195 5.15 23.09 -13.59
CA ARG A 195 4.26 21.93 -13.67
C ARG A 195 5.03 20.62 -13.86
N GLU A 196 5.96 20.61 -14.82
CA GLU A 196 6.77 19.44 -15.16
C GLU A 196 7.74 19.10 -14.03
N LYS A 197 8.41 20.12 -13.47
CA LYS A 197 9.28 19.95 -12.29
C LYS A 197 8.53 19.31 -11.13
N TRP A 198 7.32 19.79 -10.84
CA TRP A 198 6.49 19.25 -9.76
C TRP A 198 6.03 17.82 -10.04
N ILE A 199 5.67 17.48 -11.28
CA ILE A 199 5.34 16.10 -11.67
C ILE A 199 6.54 15.18 -11.44
N ASN A 200 7.73 15.54 -11.93
CA ASN A 200 8.94 14.73 -11.74
C ASN A 200 9.28 14.58 -10.25
N TRP A 201 9.16 15.65 -9.47
CA TRP A 201 9.37 15.62 -8.02
C TRP A 201 8.41 14.65 -7.30
N LYS A 202 7.14 14.59 -7.72
CA LYS A 202 6.18 13.59 -7.22
C LYS A 202 6.59 12.17 -7.57
N VAL A 203 7.00 11.92 -8.82
CA VAL A 203 7.45 10.59 -9.26
C VAL A 203 8.67 10.16 -8.46
N GLU A 204 9.68 11.02 -8.29
CA GLU A 204 10.86 10.71 -7.49
C GLU A 204 10.51 10.37 -6.05
N ARG A 205 9.53 11.06 -5.44
CA ARG A 205 9.09 10.73 -4.09
C ARG A 205 8.41 9.36 -4.01
N LEU A 206 7.53 9.03 -4.94
CA LEU A 206 6.85 7.73 -4.97
C LEU A 206 7.85 6.59 -5.24
N MET A 207 8.80 6.79 -6.14
CA MET A 207 9.89 5.84 -6.42
C MET A 207 10.82 5.67 -5.23
N TYR A 208 11.12 6.75 -4.50
CA TYR A 208 11.86 6.68 -3.24
C TYR A 208 11.13 5.79 -2.24
N ILE A 209 9.81 5.96 -2.05
CA ILE A 209 9.01 5.14 -1.16
C ILE A 209 9.04 3.66 -1.59
N ALA A 210 8.83 3.36 -2.87
CA ALA A 210 8.89 1.99 -3.35
C ALA A 210 10.26 1.33 -3.04
N ARG A 211 11.37 2.07 -3.20
CA ARG A 211 12.73 1.56 -2.92
C ARG A 211 12.96 1.29 -1.44
N ILE A 212 12.59 2.19 -0.53
CA ILE A 212 12.77 1.95 0.91
C ILE A 212 11.94 0.75 1.40
N LEU A 213 10.76 0.52 0.83
CA LEU A 213 9.96 -0.66 1.15
C LEU A 213 10.60 -1.94 0.60
N GLU A 214 11.11 -1.90 -0.63
CA GLU A 214 11.88 -3.01 -1.22
C GLU A 214 13.12 -3.35 -0.37
N GLU A 215 13.90 -2.36 0.04
CA GLU A 215 15.10 -2.52 0.87
C GLU A 215 14.75 -3.14 2.23
N THR A 216 13.70 -2.64 2.88
CA THR A 216 13.21 -3.15 4.17
C THR A 216 12.90 -4.65 4.12
N VAL A 217 12.40 -5.12 2.99
CA VAL A 217 11.99 -6.51 2.78
C VAL A 217 13.18 -7.39 2.42
N LYS A 218 14.19 -6.85 1.73
CA LYS A 218 15.42 -7.58 1.36
C LYS A 218 16.40 -7.77 2.50
N GLU A 219 16.35 -6.92 3.53
CA GLU A 219 17.24 -6.99 4.70
C GLU A 219 16.90 -8.15 5.68
N LYS A 220 15.82 -8.89 5.43
CA LYS A 220 15.32 -9.98 6.28
C LYS A 220 15.44 -11.33 5.58
#